data_AF-A0A4Q3X7Q8-F1
#
_entry.id   AF-A0A4Q3X7Q8-F1
#
_cell.length_a   1.000
_cell.length_b   1.000
_cell.length_c   1.000
_cell.angle_alpha   90.00
_cell.angle_beta   90.00
_cell.angle_gamma   90.00
#
_symmetry.space_group_name_H-M   'P 1'
#
loop_
_entity.id
_entity.type
_entity.pdbx_description
1 polymer ?
#
loop_
_entity_poly.entity_id
_entity_poly.type
_entity_poly.pdbx_seq_one_letter_code
_entity_poly.pdbx_strand_id
1 'polypeptide(L)' 'YKLKDYEGAKTYLEQAVANGNSGTVTEHYGDVLFQLGQKDKAVEQWRKAKEIGKASDLIDKKIKDKKLYE' A
#
# COMPACT_ATOMS: atom_id res chain seq x y z
N TYR A 1 -7.90 -8.96 -18.16
CA TYR A 1 -8.81 -9.33 -17.06
C TYR A 1 -8.33 -8.92 -15.66
N LYS A 2 -7.05 -8.59 -15.39
CA LYS A 2 -6.58 -8.30 -14.02
C LYS A 2 -6.89 -6.90 -13.46
N LEU A 3 -7.23 -5.91 -14.29
CA LEU A 3 -7.47 -4.52 -13.85
C LEU A 3 -8.73 -4.34 -12.99
N LYS A 4 -9.80 -5.11 -13.26
CA LYS A 4 -11.08 -4.97 -12.56
C LYS A 4 -11.02 -5.35 -11.08
N ASP A 5 -10.09 -6.23 -10.70
CA ASP A 5 -10.00 -6.72 -9.33
C ASP A 5 -9.23 -5.75 -8.42
N TYR A 6 -8.17 -5.11 -8.93
CA TYR A 6 -7.37 -4.19 -8.12
C TYR A 6 -8.14 -2.93 -7.71
N GLU A 7 -9.08 -2.45 -8.51
CA GLU A 7 -9.97 -1.36 -8.08
C GLU A 7 -10.88 -1.78 -6.91
N GLY A 8 -11.36 -3.03 -6.93
CA GLY A 8 -12.09 -3.61 -5.80
C GLY A 8 -11.21 -3.77 -4.57
N ALA A 9 -9.99 -4.27 -4.74
CA ALA A 9 -9.00 -4.39 -3.68
C ALA A 9 -8.63 -3.03 -3.08
N LYS A 10 -8.51 -1.98 -3.91
CA LYS A 10 -8.35 -0.60 -3.46
C LYS A 10 -9.47 -0.21 -2.50
N THR A 11 -10.73 -0.40 -2.88
CA THR A 11 -11.88 0.01 -2.05
C THR A 11 -11.89 -0.74 -0.73
N TYR A 12 -11.61 -2.05 -0.78
CA TYR A 12 -11.56 -2.90 0.41
C TYR A 12 -10.46 -2.46 1.38
N LEU A 13 -9.26 -2.19 0.84
CA LEU A 13 -8.12 -1.73 1.61
C LEU A 13 -8.30 -0.30 2.12
N GLU A 14 -8.94 0.57 1.36
CA GLU A 14 -9.29 1.94 1.79
C GLU A 14 -10.24 1.91 2.99
N GLN A 15 -11.30 1.09 2.94
CA GLN A 15 -12.16 0.88 4.11
C GLN A 15 -11.42 0.27 5.28
N ALA A 16 -10.51 -0.68 5.04
CA ALA A 16 -9.72 -1.31 6.08
C ALA A 16 -8.73 -0.32 6.74
N VAL A 17 -8.09 0.58 5.97
CA VAL A 17 -7.25 1.67 6.50
C VAL A 17 -8.10 2.70 7.25
N ALA A 18 -9.31 2.99 6.78
CA ALA A 18 -10.20 3.95 7.44
C ALA A 18 -10.73 3.42 8.79
N ASN A 19 -10.96 2.11 8.90
CA ASN A 19 -11.46 1.48 10.13
C ASN A 19 -10.33 0.93 11.03
N GLY A 20 -9.13 0.72 10.49
CA GLY A 20 -8.02 0.07 11.16
C GLY A 20 -6.71 0.84 10.97
N ASN A 21 -6.10 1.23 12.08
CA ASN A 21 -4.83 1.96 12.10
C ASN A 21 -3.62 1.01 11.98
N SER A 22 -3.68 0.06 11.04
CA SER A 22 -2.67 -0.98 10.85
C SER A 22 -1.74 -0.62 9.71
N GLY A 23 -0.47 -0.35 10.01
CA GLY A 23 0.56 -0.08 9.01
C GLY A 23 0.65 -1.18 7.93
N THR A 24 0.41 -2.44 8.28
CA THR A 24 0.37 -3.58 7.34
C THR A 24 -0.72 -3.44 6.27
N VAL A 25 -1.92 -2.96 6.64
CA VAL A 25 -3.03 -2.77 5.69
C VAL A 25 -2.72 -1.60 4.76
N THR A 26 -2.19 -0.51 5.32
CA THR A 26 -1.75 0.64 4.53
C THR A 26 -0.59 0.27 3.59
N GLU A 27 0.29 -0.64 4.00
CA GLU A 27 1.35 -1.19 3.15
C GLU A 27 0.77 -1.97 1.95
N HIS A 28 -0.13 -2.92 2.20
CA HIS A 28 -0.80 -3.69 1.14
C HIS A 28 -1.63 -2.81 0.21
N TYR A 29 -2.23 -1.74 0.73
CA TYR A 29 -2.89 -0.74 -0.09
C TYR A 29 -1.91 -0.06 -1.06
N GLY A 30 -0.71 0.28 -0.58
CA GLY A 30 0.37 0.76 -1.43
C GLY A 30 0.80 -0.27 -2.47
N ASP A 31 0.92 -1.54 -2.09
CA ASP A 31 1.30 -2.62 -3.01
C ASP A 31 0.29 -2.79 -4.16
N VAL A 32 -1.02 -2.74 -3.85
CA VAL A 32 -2.11 -2.78 -4.85
C VAL A 32 -2.08 -1.56 -5.77
N LEU A 33 -1.89 -0.36 -5.21
CA LEU A 33 -1.75 0.87 -6.00
C LEU A 33 -0.54 0.80 -6.95
N PHE A 34 0.55 0.17 -6.50
CA PHE A 34 1.74 -0.01 -7.32
C PHE A 34 1.46 -0.95 -8.51
N GLN A 35 0.75 -2.05 -8.27
CA GLN A 35 0.32 -2.98 -9.32
C GLN A 35 -0.69 -2.35 -10.29
N LEU A 36 -1.51 -1.40 -9.84
CA LEU A 36 -2.38 -0.57 -10.67
C LEU A 36 -1.62 0.45 -11.55
N GLY A 37 -0.29 0.55 -11.39
CA GLY A 37 0.53 1.57 -12.05
C GLY A 37 0.50 2.93 -11.37
N GLN A 38 -0.21 3.07 -10.24
CA GLN A 38 -0.28 4.30 -9.44
C GLN A 38 0.89 4.36 -8.44
N LYS A 39 2.12 4.37 -8.96
CA LYS A 39 3.33 4.32 -8.13
C LYS A 39 3.45 5.50 -7.17
N ASP A 40 3.06 6.70 -7.57
CA ASP A 40 3.09 7.88 -6.70
C ASP A 40 2.19 7.68 -5.48
N LYS A 41 0.95 7.23 -5.70
CA LYS A 41 0.01 6.93 -4.61
C LYS A 41 0.49 5.77 -3.76
N ALA A 42 1.10 4.75 -4.35
CA ALA A 42 1.67 3.63 -3.62
C ALA A 42 2.73 4.09 -2.60
N VAL A 43 3.63 4.97 -3.04
CA VAL A 43 4.69 5.54 -2.19
C VAL A 43 4.10 6.40 -1.06
N GLU A 44 3.03 7.16 -1.33
CA GLU A 44 2.31 7.90 -0.28
C GLU A 44 1.74 6.96 0.79
N GLN A 45 1.12 5.85 0.38
CA GLN A 45 0.57 4.88 1.33
C GLN A 45 1.68 4.17 2.12
N TRP A 46 2.77 3.79 1.46
CA TRP A 46 3.91 3.22 2.17
C TRP A 46 4.52 4.18 3.19
N ARG A 47 4.58 5.48 2.88
CA ARG A 47 5.00 6.50 3.86
C ARG A 47 4.03 6.58 5.04
N LYS A 48 2.72 6.60 4.80
CA LYS A 48 1.73 6.53 5.89
C LYS A 48 1.87 5.27 6.72
N ALA A 49 2.03 4.12 6.09
CA ALA A 49 2.23 2.83 6.74
C ALA A 49 3.45 2.87 7.69
N LYS A 50 4.54 3.49 7.21
CA LYS A 50 5.75 3.73 8.01
C LYS A 50 5.47 4.67 9.18
N GLU A 51 4.78 5.80 8.96
CA GLU A 51 4.46 6.77 10.01
C GLU A 51 3.53 6.23 11.09
N ILE A 52 2.56 5.38 10.71
CA ILE A 52 1.64 4.72 11.64
C ILE A 52 2.41 3.78 12.58
N GLY A 53 3.54 3.23 12.12
CA GLY A 53 4.21 2.10 12.76
C GLY A 53 3.38 0.83 12.59
N LYS A 54 4.04 -0.35 12.60
CA LYS A 54 3.44 -1.66 12.23
C LYS A 54 3.36 -1.95 10.72
N ALA A 55 4.16 -1.26 9.91
CA ALA A 55 4.52 -1.73 8.56
C ALA A 55 5.70 -2.71 8.62
N SER A 56 6.00 -3.36 7.50
CA SER A 56 7.16 -4.24 7.39
C SER A 56 8.47 -3.46 7.53
N ASP A 57 9.53 -4.07 8.05
CA ASP A 57 10.89 -3.48 8.03
C ASP A 57 11.38 -3.13 6.61
N LEU A 58 10.78 -3.76 5.61
CA LEU A 58 11.07 -3.53 4.19
C LEU A 58 10.38 -2.28 3.62
N ILE A 59 9.45 -1.65 4.35
CA ILE A 59 8.69 -0.48 3.87
C ILE A 59 9.63 0.66 3.47
N ASP A 60 10.70 0.88 4.23
CA ASP A 60 11.71 1.89 3.94
C ASP A 60 12.44 1.63 2.61
N LYS A 61 12.76 0.36 2.34
CA LYS A 61 13.34 -0.04 1.04
C LYS A 61 12.33 0.11 -0.08
N LYS A 62 11.07 -0.30 0.11
CA LYS A 62 10.00 -0.17 -0.89
C LYS A 62 9.80 1.29 -1.31
N ILE A 63 9.72 2.22 -0.34
CA ILE A 63 9.57 3.67 -0.58
C ILE A 63 10.77 4.22 -1.36
N LYS A 64 11.99 3.83 -0.96
CA LYS A 64 13.24 4.40 -1.48
C LYS A 64 13.55 3.91 -2.89
N ASP A 65 13.38 2.60 -3.13
CA ASP A 65 13.57 2.00 -4.47
C ASP A 65 12.33 2.19 -5.37
N LYS A 66 11.20 2.62 -4.79
CA LYS A 66 9.88 2.64 -5.44
C LYS A 66 9.59 1.30 -6.12
N LYS A 67 9.84 0.22 -5.38
CA LYS A 67 9.76 -1.15 -5.90
C LYS A 67 9.09 -2.05 -4.88
N LEU A 68 8.24 -2.92 -5.39
CA LEU A 68 7.61 -3.96 -4.59
C LEU A 68 8.66 -5.02 -4.23
N TYR A 69 8.86 -5.23 -2.94
CA TYR A 69 9.62 -6.35 -2.38
C TYR A 69 8.64 -7.20 -1.58
N GLU A 70 8.38 -8.43 -2.03
CA GLU A 70 7.65 -9.46 -1.28
C GLU A 70 8.64 -10.31 -0.47
#